data_AF-A0A8C7BM47-F1
#
_entry.id   AF-A0A8C7BM47-F1
#
_cell.length_a   1.000
_cell.length_b   1.000
_cell.length_c   1.000
_cell.angle_alpha   90.00
_cell.angle_beta   90.00
_cell.angle_gamma   90.00
#
_symmetry.space_group_name_H-M   'P 1'
#
loop_
_entity.id
_entity.type
_entity.pdbx_description
1 polymer ?
#
loop_
_entity_poly.entity_id
_entity_poly.type
_entity_poly.pdbx_seq_one_letter_code
_entity_poly.pdbx_strand_id
1 'polypeptide(L)'
;MKWVTFISLLFLFSSAYSRGVTRREAQQSEIAHRYNDLGEEHFKGLVLVAFSQYLQQCPFEDHVKLAKEMTEFAKGCAADQSGADCGKSLHTLFGDKLCTVASLREKYGELADCCEKQEPERNECFLTHKDDNPGFPPLVTPDAEAMCTAFQESEQKFLGKYLYEVARRHPYFYAPELLYYAQQYKGVFAECCQAADKAACLTPKTEALREKVLVSSAKERFKCASLQKFGDRAFKAWSVARLSQKFPKADFAEVSKLVTDLTKVHKECCHGDLLECADDRADLAKYMCENQDSISTKLKECCDKPLLEKSQCLAEVERDELPGDLTPLAADFVEDKEVCKNYQEAKDVFLGTFLYEYSRRHPEYSVSLLLRLAKEYEATLEKCCATADPPSCYGKVLDEFKPLVEEPQNLVKVNCELFEKLGEYGFQNALLVRYTKKLPQVSTPTLVEVSRKLGNVGTRCCTKPETERMSCAEDYLSLVLNRLCVLHEKTPVSDRVTKCCSESLVNRRPCFSALAGDETYVPKEFNAETFTFHADLCTLPDAEKQVKKQSALVELLKHKPKATEEQLKAVMGDFGAFVDKCCAADNKEGCFAEESALRVRERK
;
A
#
# COMPACT_ATOMS: atom_id res chain seq x y z
N MET A 1 25.83 7.71 46.81
CA MET A 1 24.65 8.61 46.85
C MET A 1 24.29 9.29 45.52
N LYS A 2 25.20 9.43 44.51
CA LYS A 2 24.85 10.00 43.19
C LYS A 2 24.29 9.01 42.16
N TRP A 3 24.50 7.70 42.34
CA TRP A 3 24.00 6.66 41.42
C TRP A 3 22.56 6.23 41.68
N VAL A 4 22.13 6.27 42.95
CA VAL A 4 20.76 5.90 43.35
C VAL A 4 19.74 6.93 42.83
N THR A 5 20.13 8.20 42.73
CA THR A 5 19.32 9.27 42.12
C THR A 5 19.20 9.12 40.59
N PHE A 6 20.23 8.62 39.90
CA PHE A 6 20.18 8.39 38.45
C PHE A 6 19.30 7.19 38.09
N ILE A 7 19.37 6.12 38.88
CA ILE A 7 18.52 4.93 38.72
C ILE A 7 17.05 5.27 39.04
N SER A 8 16.79 6.12 40.03
CA SER A 8 15.42 6.58 40.36
C SER A 8 14.82 7.47 39.26
N LEU A 9 15.63 8.28 38.57
CA LEU A 9 15.20 9.04 37.38
C LEU A 9 14.88 8.12 36.19
N LEU A 10 15.69 7.08 35.95
CA LEU A 10 15.42 6.10 34.88
C LEU A 10 14.17 5.25 35.12
N PHE A 11 13.85 4.90 36.38
CA PHE A 11 12.58 4.25 36.71
C PHE A 11 11.38 5.19 36.65
N LEU A 12 11.55 6.50 36.93
CA LEU A 12 10.50 7.50 36.70
C LEU A 12 10.23 7.70 35.20
N PHE A 13 11.26 7.64 34.34
CA PHE A 13 11.05 7.62 32.90
C PHE A 13 10.40 6.32 32.43
N SER A 14 10.82 5.16 32.94
CA SER A 14 10.25 3.86 32.52
C SER A 14 8.80 3.63 33.01
N SER A 15 8.43 4.15 34.18
CA SER A 15 7.05 4.08 34.69
C SER A 15 6.14 5.18 34.13
N ALA A 16 6.69 6.31 33.68
CA ALA A 16 5.97 7.29 32.88
C ALA A 16 5.74 6.81 31.44
N TYR A 17 6.66 6.05 30.84
CA TYR A 17 6.54 5.53 29.47
C TYR A 17 5.53 4.38 29.34
N SER A 18 5.30 3.58 30.39
CA SER A 18 4.21 2.58 30.41
C SER A 18 2.83 3.18 30.70
N ARG A 19 2.78 4.49 31.00
CA ARG A 19 1.56 5.32 30.99
C ARG A 19 1.75 6.49 30.03
N GLY A 20 2.32 6.22 28.86
CA GLY A 20 2.38 7.15 27.71
C GLY A 20 1.00 7.48 27.12
N VAL A 21 -0.03 7.63 27.95
CA VAL A 21 -0.97 8.72 27.81
C VAL A 21 -0.24 9.90 28.45
N THR A 22 0.65 10.57 27.68
CA THR A 22 0.69 12.03 27.85
C THR A 22 -0.74 12.45 27.58
N ARG A 23 -1.46 12.67 28.67
CA ARG A 23 -2.74 13.36 28.65
C ARG A 23 -2.35 14.73 28.09
N ARG A 24 -2.30 14.90 26.76
CA ARG A 24 -2.69 16.17 26.12
C ARG A 24 -3.89 16.56 26.96
N GLU A 25 -3.82 17.66 27.72
CA GLU A 25 -4.94 18.13 28.54
C GLU A 25 -6.19 17.84 27.72
N ALA A 26 -7.07 16.95 28.22
CA ALA A 26 -8.14 16.41 27.40
C ALA A 26 -8.90 17.62 26.88
N GLN A 27 -8.68 17.96 25.61
CA GLN A 27 -9.13 19.25 25.13
C GLN A 27 -10.64 19.25 25.26
N GLN A 28 -11.19 20.35 25.75
CA GLN A 28 -12.61 20.40 26.09
C GLN A 28 -13.49 20.03 24.89
N SER A 29 -13.01 20.27 23.65
CA SER A 29 -13.62 19.76 22.43
C SER A 29 -12.58 19.37 21.37
N GLU A 30 -12.47 18.06 21.09
CA GLU A 30 -11.55 17.56 20.05
C GLU A 30 -11.99 17.97 18.63
N ILE A 31 -13.30 17.97 18.35
CA ILE A 31 -13.80 18.39 17.04
C ILE A 31 -13.52 19.87 16.75
N ALA A 32 -13.63 20.74 17.76
CA ALA A 32 -13.27 22.15 17.65
C ALA A 32 -11.78 22.34 17.37
N HIS A 33 -10.93 21.58 18.07
CA HIS A 33 -9.49 21.59 17.86
C HIS A 33 -9.12 21.26 16.41
N ARG A 34 -9.57 20.11 15.90
CA ARG A 34 -9.25 19.69 14.52
C ARG A 34 -9.81 20.65 13.49
N TYR A 35 -10.99 21.23 13.74
CA TYR A 35 -11.57 22.24 12.86
C TYR A 35 -10.71 23.50 12.76
N ASN A 36 -10.20 23.98 13.89
CA ASN A 36 -9.34 25.17 13.95
C ASN A 36 -7.99 24.93 13.28
N ASP A 37 -7.38 23.76 13.50
CA ASP A 37 -6.03 23.47 13.01
C ASP A 37 -6.01 23.16 11.52
N LEU A 38 -7.01 22.42 11.02
CA LEU A 38 -7.09 22.03 9.61
C LEU A 38 -7.72 23.10 8.72
N GLY A 39 -8.59 23.94 9.29
CA GLY A 39 -9.46 24.86 8.56
C GLY A 39 -10.64 24.17 7.88
N GLU A 40 -11.68 24.95 7.54
CA GLU A 40 -12.97 24.43 7.08
C GLU A 40 -12.86 23.56 5.81
N GLU A 41 -12.02 23.96 4.84
CA GLU A 41 -11.88 23.25 3.56
C GLU A 41 -11.29 21.84 3.76
N HIS A 42 -10.16 21.71 4.44
CA HIS A 42 -9.53 20.41 4.68
C HIS A 42 -10.36 19.56 5.62
N PHE A 43 -10.94 20.15 6.68
CA PHE A 43 -11.84 19.44 7.59
C PHE A 43 -12.99 18.79 6.83
N LYS A 44 -13.73 19.57 6.02
CA LYS A 44 -14.84 19.07 5.22
C LYS A 44 -14.40 18.00 4.22
N GLY A 45 -13.25 18.18 3.58
CA GLY A 45 -12.66 17.19 2.67
C GLY A 45 -12.35 15.86 3.36
N LEU A 46 -11.70 15.89 4.53
CA LEU A 46 -11.36 14.70 5.31
C LEU A 46 -12.61 13.98 5.83
N VAL A 47 -13.62 14.72 6.29
CA VAL A 47 -14.91 14.16 6.71
C VAL A 47 -15.61 13.45 5.55
N LEU A 48 -15.62 14.07 4.35
CA LEU A 48 -16.18 13.45 3.15
C LEU A 48 -15.44 12.17 2.77
N VAL A 49 -14.09 12.17 2.87
CA VAL A 49 -13.28 10.96 2.65
C VAL A 49 -13.63 9.90 3.69
N ALA A 50 -13.72 10.24 4.97
CA ALA A 50 -14.08 9.30 6.04
C ALA A 50 -15.41 8.59 5.75
N PHE A 51 -16.49 9.35 5.53
CA PHE A 51 -17.79 8.75 5.20
C PHE A 51 -17.74 7.90 3.93
N SER A 52 -16.99 8.33 2.91
CA SER A 52 -16.84 7.56 1.67
C SER A 52 -16.08 6.26 1.85
N GLN A 53 -15.11 6.21 2.77
CA GLN A 53 -14.37 4.99 3.11
C GLN A 53 -15.20 4.01 3.96
N TYR A 54 -16.03 4.51 4.89
CA TYR A 54 -16.88 3.66 5.74
C TYR A 54 -18.15 3.19 5.02
N LEU A 55 -18.82 4.07 4.27
CA LEU A 55 -20.10 3.81 3.61
C LEU A 55 -19.92 3.82 2.09
N GLN A 56 -19.13 2.88 1.58
CA GLN A 56 -18.70 2.86 0.19
C GLN A 56 -19.87 2.80 -0.82
N GLN A 57 -21.04 2.29 -0.46
CA GLN A 57 -22.19 2.14 -1.36
C GLN A 57 -23.18 3.32 -1.35
N CYS A 58 -23.06 4.24 -0.39
CA CYS A 58 -23.95 5.39 -0.28
C CYS A 58 -23.68 6.40 -1.39
N PRO A 59 -24.71 7.08 -1.93
CA PRO A 59 -24.53 8.07 -2.99
C PRO A 59 -23.77 9.30 -2.50
N PHE A 60 -23.19 10.04 -3.45
CA PHE A 60 -22.35 11.21 -3.16
C PHE A 60 -23.11 12.29 -2.38
N GLU A 61 -24.35 12.55 -2.74
CA GLU A 61 -25.22 13.57 -2.17
C GLU A 61 -25.48 13.33 -0.68
N ASP A 62 -25.65 12.07 -0.28
CA ASP A 62 -25.84 11.68 1.12
C ASP A 62 -24.57 11.99 1.94
N HIS A 63 -23.38 11.69 1.40
CA HIS A 63 -22.13 12.00 2.08
C HIS A 63 -21.85 13.49 2.17
N VAL A 64 -22.20 14.27 1.14
CA VAL A 64 -22.08 15.74 1.19
C VAL A 64 -22.95 16.32 2.29
N LYS A 65 -24.17 15.79 2.47
CA LYS A 65 -25.06 16.19 3.56
C LYS A 65 -24.46 15.87 4.92
N LEU A 66 -23.98 14.64 5.15
CA LEU A 66 -23.34 14.25 6.41
C LEU A 66 -22.10 15.09 6.70
N ALA A 67 -21.25 15.31 5.70
CA ALA A 67 -20.06 16.15 5.84
C ALA A 67 -20.42 17.58 6.22
N LYS A 68 -21.45 18.17 5.58
CA LYS A 68 -21.93 19.51 5.93
C LYS A 68 -22.45 19.58 7.36
N GLU A 69 -23.27 18.62 7.79
CA GLU A 69 -23.78 18.57 9.17
C GLU A 69 -22.65 18.50 10.20
N MET A 70 -21.63 17.68 9.93
CA MET A 70 -20.44 17.58 10.78
C MET A 70 -19.62 18.88 10.80
N THR A 71 -19.44 19.54 9.65
CA THR A 71 -18.74 20.82 9.57
C THR A 71 -19.46 21.93 10.34
N GLU A 72 -20.79 22.04 10.22
CA GLU A 72 -21.56 23.04 10.98
C GLU A 72 -21.53 22.76 12.48
N PHE A 73 -21.58 21.48 12.89
CA PHE A 73 -21.42 21.10 14.29
C PHE A 73 -20.03 21.47 14.83
N ALA A 74 -18.97 21.16 14.07
CA ALA A 74 -17.59 21.52 14.42
C ALA A 74 -17.41 23.03 14.58
N LYS A 75 -17.99 23.82 13.66
CA LYS A 75 -17.99 25.28 13.71
C LYS A 75 -18.72 25.83 14.93
N GLY A 76 -19.84 25.21 15.31
CA GLY A 76 -20.56 25.52 16.55
C GLY A 76 -19.69 25.28 17.79
N CYS A 77 -19.05 24.11 17.88
CA CYS A 77 -18.14 23.78 18.99
C CYS A 77 -16.88 24.65 19.02
N ALA A 78 -16.38 25.10 17.86
CA ALA A 78 -15.27 26.06 17.79
C ALA A 78 -15.65 27.45 18.32
N ALA A 79 -16.93 27.84 18.18
CA ALA A 79 -17.45 29.09 18.75
C ALA A 79 -17.78 28.97 20.25
N ASP A 80 -18.30 27.82 20.69
CA ASP A 80 -18.59 27.52 22.09
C ASP A 80 -18.30 26.05 22.42
N GLN A 81 -17.15 25.80 23.06
CA GLN A 81 -16.71 24.44 23.42
C GLN A 81 -17.54 23.82 24.57
N SER A 82 -18.37 24.60 25.25
CA SER A 82 -19.27 24.10 26.30
C SER A 82 -20.61 23.58 25.76
N GLY A 83 -20.84 23.70 24.45
CA GLY A 83 -22.01 23.19 23.76
C GLY A 83 -22.24 21.69 23.99
N ALA A 84 -23.51 21.28 23.91
CA ALA A 84 -23.88 19.88 24.03
C ALA A 84 -23.11 19.02 23.01
N ASP A 85 -22.63 17.86 23.46
CA ASP A 85 -21.86 16.90 22.66
C ASP A 85 -20.48 17.36 22.15
N CYS A 86 -20.06 18.61 22.37
CA CYS A 86 -18.75 19.10 21.93
C CYS A 86 -17.56 18.39 22.59
N GLY A 87 -17.76 17.83 23.79
CA GLY A 87 -16.75 17.05 24.51
C GLY A 87 -16.72 15.56 24.19
N LYS A 88 -17.54 15.07 23.25
CA LYS A 88 -17.47 13.68 22.78
C LYS A 88 -16.21 13.47 21.92
N SER A 89 -15.70 12.24 21.91
CA SER A 89 -14.61 11.84 21.02
C SER A 89 -15.03 11.91 19.55
N LEU A 90 -14.07 12.07 18.64
CA LEU A 90 -14.34 12.04 17.20
C LEU A 90 -15.01 10.72 16.78
N HIS A 91 -14.52 9.57 17.24
CA HIS A 91 -15.15 8.26 16.98
C HIS A 91 -16.62 8.23 17.38
N THR A 92 -16.96 8.76 18.56
CA THR A 92 -18.35 8.81 19.01
C THR A 92 -19.20 9.66 18.06
N LEU A 93 -18.74 10.86 17.71
CA LEU A 93 -19.48 11.78 16.85
C LEU A 93 -19.67 11.22 15.42
N PHE A 94 -18.63 10.65 14.83
CA PHE A 94 -18.69 10.05 13.50
C PHE A 94 -19.53 8.77 13.51
N GLY A 95 -19.33 7.89 14.48
CA GLY A 95 -20.11 6.66 14.65
C GLY A 95 -21.60 6.95 14.85
N ASP A 96 -21.95 7.94 15.67
CA ASP A 96 -23.34 8.37 15.87
C ASP A 96 -23.93 8.84 14.53
N LYS A 97 -23.19 9.61 13.73
CA LYS A 97 -23.64 10.04 12.39
C LYS A 97 -23.78 8.90 11.41
N LEU A 98 -22.84 7.94 11.37
CA LEU A 98 -22.96 6.74 10.53
C LEU A 98 -24.26 5.98 10.84
N CYS A 99 -24.63 5.89 12.12
CA CYS A 99 -25.83 5.22 12.59
C CYS A 99 -27.15 5.97 12.31
N THR A 100 -27.10 7.24 11.87
CA THR A 100 -28.31 7.98 11.42
C THR A 100 -28.72 7.68 9.99
N VAL A 101 -27.91 6.95 9.22
CA VAL A 101 -28.20 6.65 7.81
C VAL A 101 -29.37 5.66 7.73
N ALA A 102 -30.55 6.14 7.32
CA ALA A 102 -31.77 5.33 7.30
C ALA A 102 -31.65 4.04 6.45
N SER A 103 -30.87 4.09 5.36
CA SER A 103 -30.65 2.94 4.47
C SER A 103 -29.48 2.03 4.90
N LEU A 104 -28.93 2.20 6.11
CA LEU A 104 -27.74 1.45 6.55
C LEU A 104 -27.98 -0.06 6.55
N ARG A 105 -29.06 -0.53 7.17
CA ARG A 105 -29.40 -1.96 7.22
C ARG A 105 -29.75 -2.53 5.85
N GLU A 106 -30.47 -1.77 5.02
CA GLU A 106 -30.84 -2.17 3.65
C GLU A 106 -29.61 -2.34 2.75
N LYS A 107 -28.66 -1.40 2.78
CA LYS A 107 -27.50 -1.38 1.88
C LYS A 107 -26.32 -2.22 2.37
N TYR A 108 -26.15 -2.35 3.69
CA TYR A 108 -24.92 -2.93 4.26
C TYR A 108 -25.16 -4.13 5.19
N GLY A 109 -26.41 -4.54 5.42
CA GLY A 109 -26.72 -5.73 6.23
C GLY A 109 -26.11 -5.67 7.63
N GLU A 110 -25.18 -6.58 7.90
CA GLU A 110 -24.51 -6.78 9.19
C GLU A 110 -23.74 -5.55 9.70
N LEU A 111 -23.32 -4.64 8.81
CA LEU A 111 -22.67 -3.39 9.24
C LEU A 111 -23.61 -2.54 10.13
N ALA A 112 -24.94 -2.64 9.95
CA ALA A 112 -25.89 -1.95 10.81
C ALA A 112 -25.86 -2.45 12.27
N ASP A 113 -25.39 -3.68 12.51
CA ASP A 113 -25.27 -4.24 13.86
C ASP A 113 -24.07 -3.63 14.62
N CYS A 114 -23.14 -2.97 13.91
CA CYS A 114 -22.10 -2.15 14.55
C CYS A 114 -22.70 -1.01 15.40
N CYS A 115 -23.87 -0.49 15.02
CA CYS A 115 -24.53 0.60 15.74
C CYS A 115 -25.06 0.21 17.13
N GLU A 116 -25.10 -1.08 17.45
CA GLU A 116 -25.48 -1.60 18.77
C GLU A 116 -24.28 -1.64 19.74
N LYS A 117 -23.05 -1.46 19.24
CA LYS A 117 -21.81 -1.49 20.02
C LYS A 117 -21.47 -0.09 20.55
N GLN A 118 -20.65 -0.03 21.59
CA GLN A 118 -20.04 1.20 22.09
C GLN A 118 -18.63 1.37 21.50
N GLU A 119 -18.03 2.56 21.66
CA GLU A 119 -16.63 2.75 21.29
C GLU A 119 -15.69 2.12 22.35
N PRO A 120 -14.56 1.51 21.95
CA PRO A 120 -13.99 1.46 20.58
C PRO A 120 -14.52 0.31 19.70
N GLU A 121 -15.31 -0.63 20.22
CA GLU A 121 -15.75 -1.83 19.49
C GLU A 121 -16.63 -1.51 18.28
N ARG A 122 -17.35 -0.38 18.33
CA ARG A 122 -18.16 0.13 17.22
C ARG A 122 -17.29 0.54 16.04
N ASN A 123 -16.25 1.36 16.26
CA ASN A 123 -15.30 1.69 15.19
C ASN A 123 -14.60 0.45 14.63
N GLU A 124 -14.12 -0.45 15.49
CA GLU A 124 -13.51 -1.71 15.05
C GLU A 124 -14.45 -2.52 14.15
N CYS A 125 -15.73 -2.63 14.53
CA CYS A 125 -16.76 -3.26 13.72
C CYS A 125 -16.89 -2.58 12.35
N PHE A 126 -17.05 -1.26 12.30
CA PHE A 126 -17.13 -0.53 11.02
C PHE A 126 -15.88 -0.73 10.15
N LEU A 127 -14.67 -0.75 10.74
CA LEU A 127 -13.43 -1.00 10.02
C LEU A 127 -13.38 -2.39 9.38
N THR A 128 -13.92 -3.41 10.03
CA THR A 128 -13.96 -4.78 9.46
C THR A 128 -14.86 -4.90 8.24
N HIS A 129 -15.82 -3.98 8.06
CA HIS A 129 -16.70 -3.94 6.90
C HIS A 129 -16.18 -3.07 5.74
N LYS A 130 -15.00 -2.43 5.88
CA LYS A 130 -14.34 -1.78 4.74
C LYS A 130 -13.99 -2.82 3.68
N ASP A 131 -14.49 -2.62 2.47
CA ASP A 131 -14.33 -3.55 1.36
C ASP A 131 -13.19 -3.12 0.42
N ASP A 132 -12.08 -3.86 0.45
CA ASP A 132 -10.92 -3.69 -0.44
C ASP A 132 -11.22 -4.05 -1.92
N ASN A 133 -12.35 -4.70 -2.20
CA ASN A 133 -12.80 -5.01 -3.55
C ASN A 133 -14.34 -4.87 -3.67
N PRO A 134 -14.86 -3.63 -3.63
CA PRO A 134 -16.29 -3.36 -3.52
C PRO A 134 -17.10 -3.64 -4.79
N GLY A 135 -16.48 -4.17 -5.85
CA GLY A 135 -17.16 -4.56 -7.08
C GLY A 135 -17.76 -3.41 -7.89
N PHE A 136 -17.39 -2.15 -7.62
CA PHE A 136 -17.88 -1.02 -8.39
C PHE A 136 -17.51 -1.14 -9.88
N PRO A 137 -18.39 -0.69 -10.79
CA PRO A 137 -18.03 -0.61 -12.18
C PRO A 137 -16.81 0.32 -12.37
N PRO A 138 -16.01 0.09 -13.42
CA PRO A 138 -14.98 1.03 -13.83
C PRO A 138 -15.55 2.45 -13.91
N LEU A 139 -14.75 3.44 -13.49
CA LEU A 139 -15.13 4.83 -13.66
C LEU A 139 -15.30 5.11 -15.15
N VAL A 140 -16.52 5.44 -15.56
CA VAL A 140 -16.81 5.94 -16.91
C VAL A 140 -16.32 7.37 -16.95
N THR A 141 -15.23 7.62 -17.67
CA THR A 141 -14.70 8.97 -17.89
C THR A 141 -15.60 9.66 -18.91
N PRO A 142 -16.31 10.75 -18.56
CA PRO A 142 -17.03 11.56 -19.53
C PRO A 142 -16.06 12.14 -20.57
N ASP A 143 -16.58 12.64 -21.70
CA ASP A 143 -15.74 13.35 -22.64
C ASP A 143 -15.14 14.63 -22.03
N ALA A 144 -14.06 15.11 -22.64
CA ALA A 144 -13.29 16.24 -22.13
C ALA A 144 -14.12 17.53 -21.97
N GLU A 145 -15.11 17.74 -22.84
CA GLU A 145 -15.97 18.93 -22.77
C GLU A 145 -16.89 18.84 -21.56
N ALA A 146 -17.57 17.71 -21.39
CA ALA A 146 -18.46 17.47 -20.26
C ALA A 146 -17.73 17.60 -18.91
N MET A 147 -16.51 17.07 -18.81
CA MET A 147 -15.72 17.21 -17.57
C MET A 147 -15.33 18.66 -17.31
N CYS A 148 -14.94 19.43 -18.33
CA CYS A 148 -14.60 20.84 -18.19
C CYS A 148 -15.82 21.71 -17.85
N THR A 149 -16.98 21.42 -18.43
CA THR A 149 -18.24 22.07 -18.05
C THR A 149 -18.56 21.82 -16.58
N ALA A 150 -18.49 20.57 -16.11
CA ALA A 150 -18.74 20.25 -14.70
C ALA A 150 -17.75 20.95 -13.74
N PHE A 151 -16.47 21.05 -14.14
CA PHE A 151 -15.45 21.79 -13.39
C PHE A 151 -15.75 23.29 -13.31
N GLN A 152 -16.15 23.91 -14.43
CA GLN A 152 -16.48 25.34 -14.50
C GLN A 152 -17.80 25.69 -13.79
N GLU A 153 -18.79 24.79 -13.82
CA GLU A 153 -20.07 24.96 -13.12
C GLU A 153 -19.90 24.96 -11.60
N SER A 154 -19.11 24.04 -11.06
CA SER A 154 -18.81 23.98 -9.64
C SER A 154 -17.54 23.22 -9.35
N GLU A 155 -16.44 23.94 -9.19
CA GLU A 155 -15.15 23.38 -8.78
C GLU A 155 -15.28 22.57 -7.49
N GLN A 156 -15.99 23.10 -6.48
CA GLN A 156 -16.15 22.42 -5.19
C GLN A 156 -16.89 21.08 -5.33
N LYS A 157 -17.98 21.03 -6.11
CA LYS A 157 -18.74 19.79 -6.32
C LYS A 157 -17.90 18.79 -7.12
N PHE A 158 -17.19 19.26 -8.14
CA PHE A 158 -16.32 18.45 -8.98
C PHE A 158 -15.19 17.77 -8.18
N LEU A 159 -14.49 18.53 -7.35
CA LEU A 159 -13.42 18.00 -6.49
C LEU A 159 -13.98 17.12 -5.36
N GLY A 160 -15.13 17.47 -4.79
CA GLY A 160 -15.82 16.61 -3.82
C GLY A 160 -16.18 15.25 -4.43
N LYS A 161 -16.65 15.22 -5.69
CA LYS A 161 -16.95 13.98 -6.41
C LYS A 161 -15.69 13.15 -6.65
N TYR A 162 -14.56 13.78 -6.98
CA TYR A 162 -13.26 13.11 -7.09
C TYR A 162 -12.84 12.44 -5.77
N LEU A 163 -12.87 13.17 -4.65
CA LEU A 163 -12.56 12.64 -3.32
C LEU A 163 -13.45 11.44 -2.98
N TYR A 164 -14.77 11.57 -3.20
CA TYR A 164 -15.76 10.52 -2.97
C TYR A 164 -15.48 9.26 -3.82
N GLU A 165 -15.30 9.39 -5.14
CA GLU A 165 -15.15 8.24 -6.03
C GLU A 165 -13.84 7.48 -5.80
N VAL A 166 -12.76 8.17 -5.42
CA VAL A 166 -11.48 7.55 -5.07
C VAL A 166 -11.55 6.90 -3.69
N ALA A 167 -12.03 7.61 -2.67
CA ALA A 167 -12.09 7.12 -1.30
C ALA A 167 -12.97 5.86 -1.17
N ARG A 168 -14.12 5.81 -1.85
CA ARG A 168 -15.01 4.64 -1.80
C ARG A 168 -14.43 3.40 -2.49
N ARG A 169 -13.52 3.57 -3.46
CA ARG A 169 -12.84 2.46 -4.15
C ARG A 169 -11.59 1.99 -3.42
N HIS A 170 -11.04 2.86 -2.57
CA HIS A 170 -9.81 2.65 -1.83
C HIS A 170 -10.05 3.03 -0.35
N PRO A 171 -10.73 2.18 0.44
CA PRO A 171 -11.21 2.55 1.78
C PRO A 171 -10.10 2.73 2.83
N TYR A 172 -8.84 2.49 2.45
CA TYR A 172 -7.64 2.76 3.24
C TYR A 172 -6.70 3.76 2.53
N PHE A 173 -7.21 4.58 1.61
CA PHE A 173 -6.39 5.62 0.98
C PHE A 173 -5.93 6.62 2.04
N TYR A 174 -4.65 7.03 1.97
CA TYR A 174 -4.07 8.00 2.89
C TYR A 174 -4.73 9.38 2.71
N ALA A 175 -5.64 9.73 3.62
CA ALA A 175 -6.58 10.83 3.42
C ALA A 175 -5.93 12.21 3.18
N PRO A 176 -4.86 12.62 3.89
CA PRO A 176 -4.18 13.88 3.60
C PRO A 176 -3.59 13.92 2.19
N GLU A 177 -3.04 12.80 1.71
CA GLU A 177 -2.50 12.69 0.35
C GLU A 177 -3.61 12.66 -0.71
N LEU A 178 -4.81 12.19 -0.38
CA LEU A 178 -5.97 12.29 -1.28
C LEU A 178 -6.40 13.74 -1.51
N LEU A 179 -6.33 14.59 -0.47
CA LEU A 179 -6.54 16.03 -0.61
C LEU A 179 -5.48 16.67 -1.52
N TYR A 180 -4.21 16.29 -1.36
CA TYR A 180 -3.15 16.71 -2.27
C TYR A 180 -3.44 16.32 -3.72
N TYR A 181 -3.85 15.08 -3.97
CA TYR A 181 -4.19 14.65 -5.33
C TYR A 181 -5.43 15.34 -5.89
N ALA A 182 -6.39 15.77 -5.06
CA ALA A 182 -7.49 16.62 -5.50
C ALA A 182 -7.00 18.01 -5.95
N GLN A 183 -5.99 18.58 -5.28
CA GLN A 183 -5.34 19.83 -5.73
C GLN A 183 -4.59 19.65 -7.06
N GLN A 184 -3.90 18.53 -7.24
CA GLN A 184 -3.26 18.20 -8.51
C GLN A 184 -4.29 18.02 -9.64
N TYR A 185 -5.40 17.33 -9.35
CA TYR A 185 -6.52 17.17 -10.27
C TYR A 185 -7.13 18.52 -10.67
N LYS A 186 -7.37 19.41 -9.69
CA LYS A 186 -7.80 20.79 -9.92
C LYS A 186 -6.84 21.52 -10.87
N GLY A 187 -5.53 21.43 -10.63
CA GLY A 187 -4.50 22.07 -11.46
C GLY A 187 -4.55 21.62 -12.92
N VAL A 188 -4.70 20.30 -13.16
CA VAL A 188 -4.85 19.74 -14.50
C VAL A 188 -6.07 20.31 -15.23
N PHE A 189 -7.21 20.43 -14.55
CA PHE A 189 -8.43 20.98 -15.15
C PHE A 189 -8.35 22.49 -15.37
N ALA A 190 -7.75 23.23 -14.44
CA ALA A 190 -7.52 24.67 -14.59
C ALA A 190 -6.65 24.98 -15.81
N GLU A 191 -5.62 24.16 -16.08
CA GLU A 191 -4.77 24.28 -17.26
C GLU A 191 -5.49 23.83 -18.54
N CYS A 192 -6.00 22.59 -18.57
CA CYS A 192 -6.44 21.96 -19.81
C CYS A 192 -7.82 22.41 -20.29
N CYS A 193 -8.71 22.90 -19.42
CA CYS A 193 -10.01 23.39 -19.85
C CYS A 193 -9.94 24.71 -20.63
N GLN A 194 -8.77 25.38 -20.62
CA GLN A 194 -8.48 26.56 -21.44
C GLN A 194 -7.75 26.20 -22.75
N ALA A 195 -7.36 24.93 -22.95
CA ALA A 195 -6.67 24.49 -24.15
C ALA A 195 -7.61 24.39 -25.35
N ALA A 196 -7.08 24.62 -26.55
CA ALA A 196 -7.84 24.47 -27.80
C ALA A 196 -8.30 23.02 -28.02
N ASP A 197 -7.43 22.05 -27.71
CA ASP A 197 -7.75 20.63 -27.67
C ASP A 197 -7.71 20.13 -26.22
N LYS A 198 -8.88 20.15 -25.58
CA LYS A 198 -9.04 19.74 -24.19
C LYS A 198 -8.72 18.26 -23.99
N ALA A 199 -9.10 17.41 -24.94
CA ALA A 199 -8.91 15.96 -24.84
C ALA A 199 -7.44 15.57 -24.93
N ALA A 200 -6.70 16.17 -25.86
CA ALA A 200 -5.26 15.97 -26.00
C ALA A 200 -4.48 16.44 -24.76
N CYS A 201 -4.97 17.47 -24.05
CA CYS A 201 -4.35 17.93 -22.80
C CYS A 201 -4.74 17.07 -21.58
N LEU A 202 -6.04 16.79 -21.39
CA LEU A 202 -6.56 16.11 -20.19
C LEU A 202 -6.16 14.64 -20.11
N THR A 203 -6.27 13.91 -21.23
CA THR A 203 -6.11 12.44 -21.23
C THR A 203 -4.77 11.99 -20.66
N PRO A 204 -3.60 12.44 -21.18
CA PRO A 204 -2.32 11.99 -20.65
C PRO A 204 -2.07 12.41 -19.19
N LYS A 205 -2.51 13.62 -18.79
CA LYS A 205 -2.31 14.13 -17.43
C LYS A 205 -3.17 13.39 -16.41
N THR A 206 -4.42 13.08 -16.74
CA THR A 206 -5.34 12.33 -15.87
C THR A 206 -4.96 10.86 -15.76
N GLU A 207 -4.45 10.24 -16.83
CA GLU A 207 -3.90 8.88 -16.78
C GLU A 207 -2.66 8.80 -15.89
N ALA A 208 -1.71 9.72 -16.05
CA ALA A 208 -0.51 9.79 -15.21
C ALA A 208 -0.86 10.03 -13.72
N LEU A 209 -1.85 10.88 -13.45
CA LEU A 209 -2.32 11.12 -12.08
C LEU A 209 -2.99 9.86 -11.50
N ARG A 210 -3.85 9.20 -12.27
CA ARG A 210 -4.49 7.93 -11.86
C ARG A 210 -3.46 6.88 -11.48
N GLU A 211 -2.39 6.75 -12.25
CA GLU A 211 -1.32 5.82 -11.96
C GLU A 211 -0.65 6.11 -10.61
N LYS A 212 -0.36 7.38 -10.32
CA LYS A 212 0.20 7.81 -9.02
C LYS A 212 -0.75 7.50 -7.86
N VAL A 213 -2.03 7.82 -8.02
CA VAL A 213 -3.09 7.56 -7.03
C VAL A 213 -3.18 6.06 -6.73
N LEU A 214 -3.17 5.19 -7.74
CA LEU A 214 -3.23 3.73 -7.54
C LEU A 214 -1.99 3.18 -6.80
N VAL A 215 -0.80 3.72 -7.09
CA VAL A 215 0.43 3.35 -6.37
C VAL A 215 0.36 3.82 -4.92
N SER A 216 -0.10 5.06 -4.68
CA SER A 216 -0.28 5.61 -3.34
C SER A 216 -1.27 4.79 -2.50
N SER A 217 -2.41 4.43 -3.08
CA SER A 217 -3.39 3.52 -2.46
C SER A 217 -2.75 2.18 -2.06
N ALA A 218 -1.96 1.58 -2.95
CA ALA A 218 -1.31 0.30 -2.68
C ALA A 218 -0.25 0.42 -1.56
N LYS A 219 0.52 1.51 -1.53
CA LYS A 219 1.48 1.82 -0.46
C LYS A 219 0.77 1.95 0.88
N GLU A 220 -0.30 2.73 0.96
CA GLU A 220 -1.01 2.91 2.23
C GLU A 220 -1.69 1.61 2.68
N ARG A 221 -2.30 0.86 1.76
CA ARG A 221 -2.89 -0.43 2.12
C ARG A 221 -1.87 -1.42 2.65
N PHE A 222 -0.63 -1.40 2.13
CA PHE A 222 0.49 -2.18 2.68
C PHE A 222 0.85 -1.76 4.10
N LYS A 223 0.90 -0.45 4.39
CA LYS A 223 1.15 0.05 5.75
C LYS A 223 0.05 -0.37 6.71
N CYS A 224 -1.23 -0.20 6.33
CA CYS A 224 -2.35 -0.63 7.16
C CYS A 224 -2.36 -2.14 7.39
N ALA A 225 -2.10 -2.95 6.36
CA ALA A 225 -1.97 -4.40 6.52
C ALA A 225 -0.82 -4.77 7.48
N SER A 226 0.30 -4.05 7.39
CA SER A 226 1.45 -4.27 8.25
C SER A 226 1.10 -4.01 9.72
N LEU A 227 0.44 -2.89 10.01
CA LEU A 227 -0.03 -2.54 11.36
C LEU A 227 -1.09 -3.53 11.86
N GLN A 228 -2.11 -3.83 11.07
CA GLN A 228 -3.22 -4.70 11.45
C GLN A 228 -2.78 -6.15 11.72
N LYS A 229 -1.83 -6.69 10.94
CA LYS A 229 -1.45 -8.12 11.00
C LYS A 229 -0.18 -8.39 11.78
N PHE A 230 0.76 -7.43 11.82
CA PHE A 230 2.07 -7.63 12.41
C PHE A 230 2.40 -6.61 13.52
N GLY A 231 1.50 -5.65 13.77
CA GLY A 231 1.58 -4.69 14.87
C GLY A 231 2.60 -3.57 14.67
N ASP A 232 2.60 -2.64 15.63
CA ASP A 232 3.43 -1.43 15.62
C ASP A 232 4.92 -1.73 15.48
N ARG A 233 5.43 -2.81 16.09
CA ARG A 233 6.85 -3.19 16.02
C ARG A 233 7.31 -3.42 14.57
N ALA A 234 6.53 -4.15 13.78
CA ALA A 234 6.88 -4.46 12.39
C ALA A 234 6.88 -3.19 11.52
N PHE A 235 5.89 -2.31 11.72
CA PHE A 235 5.82 -1.04 11.02
C PHE A 235 6.96 -0.09 11.41
N LYS A 236 7.29 -0.01 12.70
CA LYS A 236 8.43 0.78 13.19
C LYS A 236 9.74 0.29 12.59
N ALA A 237 9.99 -1.02 12.57
CA ALA A 237 11.20 -1.57 11.95
C ALA A 237 11.29 -1.21 10.46
N TRP A 238 10.19 -1.37 9.71
CA TRP A 238 10.13 -0.95 8.30
C TRP A 238 10.43 0.55 8.14
N SER A 239 9.89 1.38 9.02
CA SER A 239 10.07 2.83 9.00
C SER A 239 11.49 3.24 9.37
N VAL A 240 12.13 2.59 10.36
CA VAL A 240 13.55 2.80 10.70
C VAL A 240 14.40 2.57 9.47
N ALA A 241 14.26 1.40 8.83
CA ALA A 241 15.02 1.08 7.64
C ALA A 241 14.82 2.11 6.51
N ARG A 242 13.56 2.45 6.22
CA ARG A 242 13.22 3.40 5.14
C ARG A 242 13.72 4.82 5.42
N LEU A 243 13.54 5.32 6.65
CA LEU A 243 13.96 6.67 7.02
C LEU A 243 15.47 6.78 7.18
N SER A 244 16.16 5.73 7.63
CA SER A 244 17.63 5.70 7.67
C SER A 244 18.26 5.76 6.28
N GLN A 245 17.64 5.11 5.28
CA GLN A 245 18.05 5.24 3.87
C GLN A 245 17.80 6.65 3.31
N LYS A 246 16.71 7.30 3.71
CA LYS A 246 16.37 8.66 3.24
C LYS A 246 17.22 9.73 3.89
N PHE A 247 17.45 9.60 5.20
CA PHE A 247 18.09 10.57 6.06
C PHE A 247 19.35 9.98 6.69
N PRO A 248 20.35 9.54 5.89
CA PRO A 248 21.53 8.87 6.40
C PRO A 248 22.44 9.79 7.24
N LYS A 249 22.18 11.11 7.30
CA LYS A 249 22.88 12.07 8.16
C LYS A 249 22.24 12.23 9.54
N ALA A 250 20.94 11.99 9.65
CA ALA A 250 20.21 12.07 10.91
C ALA A 250 20.72 11.01 11.89
N ASP A 251 20.89 11.37 13.16
CA ASP A 251 21.27 10.42 14.19
C ASP A 251 20.12 9.44 14.52
N PHE A 252 20.42 8.38 15.27
CA PHE A 252 19.43 7.36 15.59
C PHE A 252 18.27 7.88 16.45
N ALA A 253 18.52 8.86 17.32
CA ALA A 253 17.47 9.44 18.16
C ALA A 253 16.47 10.24 17.31
N GLU A 254 16.98 11.02 16.37
CA GLU A 254 16.20 11.78 15.40
C GLU A 254 15.36 10.86 14.51
N VAL A 255 15.98 9.81 13.93
CA VAL A 255 15.25 8.80 13.15
C VAL A 255 14.19 8.10 13.99
N SER A 256 14.50 7.71 15.23
CA SER A 256 13.56 7.03 16.12
C SER A 256 12.35 7.89 16.49
N LYS A 257 12.56 9.21 16.67
CA LYS A 257 11.46 10.16 16.87
C LYS A 257 10.58 10.25 15.62
N LEU A 258 11.17 10.48 14.44
CA LEU A 258 10.43 10.54 13.18
C LEU A 258 9.64 9.25 12.93
N VAL A 259 10.22 8.09 13.22
CA VAL A 259 9.54 6.79 13.12
C VAL A 259 8.35 6.71 14.07
N THR A 260 8.49 7.19 15.30
CA THR A 260 7.42 7.15 16.31
C THR A 260 6.25 8.01 15.89
N ASP A 261 6.51 9.25 15.48
CA ASP A 261 5.49 10.20 15.02
C ASP A 261 4.82 9.68 13.72
N LEU A 262 5.61 9.18 12.77
CA LEU A 262 5.09 8.60 11.51
C LEU A 262 4.25 7.33 11.74
N THR A 263 4.62 6.51 12.72
CA THR A 263 3.84 5.33 13.11
C THR A 263 2.49 5.74 13.69
N LYS A 264 2.47 6.79 14.53
CA LYS A 264 1.24 7.33 15.09
C LYS A 264 0.28 7.80 13.99
N VAL A 265 0.77 8.65 13.10
CA VAL A 265 0.02 9.16 11.93
C VAL A 265 -0.60 8.02 11.11
N HIS A 266 0.20 7.01 10.74
CA HIS A 266 -0.32 5.91 9.93
C HIS A 266 -1.29 5.01 10.70
N LYS A 267 -1.10 4.83 12.01
CA LYS A 267 -2.02 4.07 12.85
C LYS A 267 -3.39 4.75 12.92
N GLU A 268 -3.42 6.06 13.16
CA GLU A 268 -4.63 6.87 13.16
C GLU A 268 -5.35 6.80 11.81
N CYS A 269 -4.63 7.04 10.71
CA CYS A 269 -5.21 6.96 9.36
C CYS A 269 -5.78 5.56 9.04
N CYS A 270 -5.07 4.49 9.39
CA CYS A 270 -5.52 3.12 9.14
C CYS A 270 -6.71 2.71 10.02
N HIS A 271 -6.91 3.37 11.17
CA HIS A 271 -8.07 3.20 12.04
C HIS A 271 -9.25 4.15 11.73
N GLY A 272 -9.13 4.96 10.68
CA GLY A 272 -10.18 5.88 10.24
C GLY A 272 -10.22 7.21 10.99
N ASP A 273 -9.23 7.50 11.84
CA ASP A 273 -9.04 8.77 12.55
C ASP A 273 -8.44 9.85 11.62
N LEU A 274 -9.15 10.14 10.53
CA LEU A 274 -8.56 10.91 9.42
C LEU A 274 -8.27 12.37 9.77
N LEU A 275 -9.01 12.95 10.73
CA LEU A 275 -8.77 14.31 11.21
C LEU A 275 -7.52 14.39 12.08
N GLU A 276 -7.39 13.50 13.07
CA GLU A 276 -6.19 13.43 13.90
C GLU A 276 -4.96 13.06 13.07
N CYS A 277 -5.08 12.08 12.17
CA CYS A 277 -4.01 11.70 11.25
C CYS A 277 -3.50 12.88 10.40
N ALA A 278 -4.41 13.70 9.86
CA ALA A 278 -4.02 14.84 9.03
C ALA A 278 -3.30 15.92 9.83
N ASP A 279 -3.76 16.15 11.05
CA ASP A 279 -3.23 17.15 11.96
C ASP A 279 -1.84 16.74 12.48
N ASP A 280 -1.71 15.52 12.99
CA ASP A 280 -0.43 14.96 13.43
C ASP A 280 0.57 14.83 12.24
N ARG A 281 0.09 14.63 11.01
CA ARG A 281 0.95 14.71 9.81
C ARG A 281 1.45 16.13 9.56
N ALA A 282 0.62 17.14 9.77
CA ALA A 282 1.02 18.54 9.61
C ALA A 282 2.08 18.91 10.66
N ASP A 283 1.90 18.47 11.91
CA ASP A 283 2.89 18.62 12.99
C ASP A 283 4.21 17.93 12.65
N LEU A 284 4.17 16.69 12.15
CA LEU A 284 5.38 15.99 11.71
C LEU A 284 6.09 16.72 10.57
N ALA A 285 5.34 17.22 9.58
CA ALA A 285 5.91 18.00 8.47
C ALA A 285 6.56 19.30 8.95
N LYS A 286 5.94 19.99 9.92
CA LYS A 286 6.50 21.17 10.57
C LYS A 286 7.79 20.82 11.33
N TYR A 287 7.77 19.79 12.16
CA TYR A 287 8.92 19.33 12.91
C TYR A 287 10.11 18.99 11.99
N MET A 288 9.87 18.26 10.90
CA MET A 288 10.90 17.94 9.91
C MET A 288 11.52 19.19 9.29
N CYS A 289 10.74 20.25 9.06
CA CYS A 289 11.23 21.50 8.48
C CYS A 289 11.97 22.39 9.47
N GLU A 290 11.55 22.40 10.73
CA GLU A 290 12.26 23.11 11.80
C GLU A 290 13.62 22.47 12.12
N ASN A 291 13.75 21.16 11.88
CA ASN A 291 14.97 20.38 12.13
C ASN A 291 15.66 19.91 10.83
N GLN A 292 15.38 20.58 9.70
CA GLN A 292 15.83 20.11 8.39
C GLN A 292 17.36 19.95 8.26
N ASP A 293 18.13 20.83 8.91
CA ASP A 293 19.58 20.83 8.82
C ASP A 293 20.22 19.60 9.49
N SER A 294 19.58 19.03 10.52
CA SER A 294 20.02 17.78 11.15
C SER A 294 19.45 16.53 10.47
N ILE A 295 18.35 16.65 9.73
CA ILE A 295 17.68 15.52 9.07
C ILE A 295 18.25 15.28 7.68
N SER A 296 18.11 16.25 6.78
CA SER A 296 18.60 16.14 5.40
C SER A 296 18.66 17.47 4.67
N THR A 297 19.73 17.63 3.91
CA THR A 297 19.93 18.75 2.98
C THR A 297 18.87 18.82 1.87
N LYS A 298 18.16 17.71 1.59
CA LYS A 298 17.14 17.61 0.54
C LYS A 298 15.76 18.14 0.97
N LEU A 299 15.57 18.49 2.26
CA LEU A 299 14.27 18.96 2.75
C LEU A 299 13.97 20.43 2.41
N LYS A 300 15.00 21.24 2.08
CA LYS A 300 14.88 22.68 1.83
C LYS A 300 13.76 23.03 0.85
N GLU A 301 13.77 22.39 -0.32
CA GLU A 301 12.77 22.64 -1.38
C GLU A 301 11.35 22.25 -0.97
N CYS A 302 11.19 21.30 -0.04
CA CYS A 302 9.88 20.88 0.46
C CYS A 302 9.34 21.88 1.49
N CYS A 303 10.20 22.44 2.32
CA CYS A 303 9.80 23.24 3.48
C CYS A 303 9.21 24.61 3.14
N ASP A 304 9.48 25.12 1.94
CA ASP A 304 8.91 26.36 1.41
C ASP A 304 7.52 26.17 0.76
N LYS A 305 7.04 24.93 0.63
CA LYS A 305 5.77 24.62 -0.03
C LYS A 305 4.55 24.79 0.89
N PRO A 306 3.33 24.99 0.33
CA PRO A 306 2.08 24.91 1.08
C PRO A 306 1.90 23.55 1.78
N LEU A 307 1.07 23.49 2.84
CA LEU A 307 1.02 22.36 3.77
C LEU A 307 0.88 20.97 3.12
N LEU A 308 -0.09 20.77 2.21
CA LEU A 308 -0.31 19.48 1.55
C LEU A 308 0.84 19.12 0.60
N GLU A 309 1.31 20.08 -0.19
CA GLU A 309 2.46 19.88 -1.08
C GLU A 309 3.76 19.63 -0.32
N LYS A 310 3.98 20.32 0.80
CA LYS A 310 5.08 20.11 1.74
C LYS A 310 5.05 18.68 2.26
N SER A 311 3.91 18.25 2.79
CA SER A 311 3.74 16.90 3.34
C SER A 311 3.99 15.81 2.31
N GLN A 312 3.55 16.00 1.06
CA GLN A 312 3.83 15.07 -0.03
C GLN A 312 5.31 15.10 -0.44
N CYS A 313 5.89 16.29 -0.60
CA CYS A 313 7.30 16.45 -0.96
C CYS A 313 8.21 15.77 0.06
N LEU A 314 7.97 15.95 1.36
CA LEU A 314 8.70 15.26 2.43
C LEU A 314 8.53 13.73 2.36
N ALA A 315 7.34 13.24 1.97
CA ALA A 315 7.09 11.81 1.77
C ALA A 315 7.90 11.22 0.61
N GLU A 316 8.08 11.99 -0.45
CA GLU A 316 8.69 11.58 -1.72
C GLU A 316 10.17 11.98 -1.85
N VAL A 317 10.69 12.76 -0.90
CA VAL A 317 12.06 13.29 -0.95
C VAL A 317 13.08 12.18 -1.22
N GLU A 318 14.02 12.50 -2.11
CA GLU A 318 15.13 11.63 -2.48
C GLU A 318 16.04 11.36 -1.29
N ARG A 319 16.87 10.32 -1.43
CA ARG A 319 17.83 9.94 -0.40
C ARG A 319 18.96 10.99 -0.33
N ASP A 320 19.36 11.38 0.87
CA ASP A 320 20.55 12.22 1.04
C ASP A 320 21.83 11.43 0.79
N GLU A 321 22.94 12.14 0.64
CA GLU A 321 24.28 11.58 0.51
C GLU A 321 24.72 10.93 1.83
N LEU A 322 25.41 9.79 1.71
CA LEU A 322 26.01 9.09 2.84
C LEU A 322 27.09 9.96 3.49
N PRO A 323 27.11 10.12 4.83
CA PRO A 323 28.23 10.75 5.52
C PRO A 323 29.55 10.02 5.27
N GLY A 324 30.63 10.76 5.09
CA GLY A 324 31.96 10.19 4.79
C GLY A 324 32.71 9.61 6.00
N ASP A 325 32.20 9.83 7.21
CA ASP A 325 32.88 9.60 8.50
C ASP A 325 32.26 8.45 9.32
N LEU A 326 31.59 7.51 8.66
CA LEU A 326 30.94 6.38 9.33
C LEU A 326 31.94 5.32 9.79
N THR A 327 31.84 4.92 11.06
CA THR A 327 32.58 3.79 11.60
C THR A 327 32.18 2.48 10.89
N PRO A 328 33.11 1.52 10.73
CA PRO A 328 32.78 0.19 10.22
C PRO A 328 31.76 -0.50 11.12
N LEU A 329 30.72 -1.10 10.52
CA LEU A 329 29.68 -1.84 11.25
C LEU A 329 30.26 -2.95 12.14
N ALA A 330 31.36 -3.57 11.70
CA ALA A 330 32.03 -4.62 12.46
C ALA A 330 32.46 -4.14 13.84
N ALA A 331 32.86 -2.88 14.01
CA ALA A 331 33.34 -2.36 15.30
C ALA A 331 32.28 -2.54 16.41
N ASP A 332 31.04 -2.14 16.15
CA ASP A 332 29.97 -2.12 17.15
C ASP A 332 29.14 -3.42 17.19
N PHE A 333 29.05 -4.14 16.06
CA PHE A 333 28.14 -5.28 15.91
C PHE A 333 28.83 -6.65 15.81
N VAL A 334 30.18 -6.69 15.80
CA VAL A 334 30.98 -7.92 15.68
C VAL A 334 32.23 -7.93 16.56
N GLU A 335 32.97 -6.83 16.66
CA GLU A 335 34.25 -6.78 17.38
C GLU A 335 34.09 -6.38 18.84
N ASP A 336 33.04 -5.61 19.17
CA ASP A 336 32.71 -5.26 20.55
C ASP A 336 32.42 -6.52 21.39
N LYS A 337 33.08 -6.59 22.55
CA LYS A 337 32.94 -7.69 23.51
C LYS A 337 31.61 -7.63 24.26
N GLU A 338 30.97 -6.46 24.27
CA GLU A 338 29.70 -6.23 24.95
C GLU A 338 28.47 -6.48 24.05
N VAL A 339 28.63 -6.97 22.79
CA VAL A 339 27.51 -7.24 21.86
C VAL A 339 26.39 -8.07 22.52
N CYS A 340 26.74 -9.20 23.14
CA CYS A 340 25.74 -10.05 23.80
C CYS A 340 25.08 -9.39 25.00
N LYS A 341 25.82 -8.58 25.75
CA LYS A 341 25.27 -7.83 26.89
C LYS A 341 24.31 -6.75 26.41
N ASN A 342 24.71 -5.95 25.42
CA ASN A 342 23.87 -4.91 24.82
C ASN A 342 22.59 -5.51 24.22
N TYR A 343 22.70 -6.66 23.56
CA TYR A 343 21.57 -7.43 23.05
C TYR A 343 20.64 -7.93 24.17
N GLN A 344 21.17 -8.45 25.28
CA GLN A 344 20.35 -8.98 26.37
C GLN A 344 19.72 -7.89 27.24
N GLU A 345 20.43 -6.79 27.50
CA GLU A 345 19.95 -5.69 28.34
C GLU A 345 18.95 -4.79 27.60
N ALA A 346 19.12 -4.60 26.30
CA ALA A 346 18.33 -3.65 25.51
C ALA A 346 18.06 -4.13 24.07
N LYS A 347 17.59 -5.38 23.91
CA LYS A 347 17.34 -6.05 22.62
C LYS A 347 16.76 -5.15 21.53
N ASP A 348 15.66 -4.46 21.82
CA ASP A 348 14.94 -3.65 20.83
C ASP A 348 15.72 -2.42 20.37
N VAL A 349 16.41 -1.76 21.31
CA VAL A 349 17.26 -0.61 21.01
C VAL A 349 18.47 -1.07 20.21
N PHE A 350 19.14 -2.14 20.64
CA PHE A 350 20.33 -2.67 19.98
C PHE A 350 20.05 -3.12 18.53
N LEU A 351 18.96 -3.88 18.31
CA LEU A 351 18.54 -4.28 16.97
C LEU A 351 18.04 -3.09 16.14
N GLY A 352 17.42 -2.10 16.77
CA GLY A 352 17.03 -0.84 16.13
C GLY A 352 18.24 -0.06 15.62
N THR A 353 19.29 0.06 16.44
CA THR A 353 20.56 0.70 16.06
C THR A 353 21.25 -0.08 14.95
N PHE A 354 21.29 -1.42 15.03
CA PHE A 354 21.81 -2.26 13.94
C PHE A 354 21.08 -1.97 12.63
N LEU A 355 19.75 -1.99 12.65
CA LEU A 355 18.94 -1.74 11.46
C LEU A 355 19.17 -0.32 10.93
N TYR A 356 19.27 0.68 11.78
CA TYR A 356 19.58 2.06 11.39
C TYR A 356 20.95 2.16 10.72
N GLU A 357 22.01 1.66 11.35
CA GLU A 357 23.39 1.75 10.85
C GLU A 357 23.56 0.95 9.55
N TYR A 358 22.95 -0.23 9.45
CA TYR A 358 23.00 -1.05 8.24
C TYR A 358 22.19 -0.38 7.11
N SER A 359 21.00 0.14 7.39
CA SER A 359 20.13 0.73 6.38
C SER A 359 20.70 2.02 5.78
N ARG A 360 21.26 2.91 6.61
CA ARG A 360 21.84 4.17 6.10
C ARG A 360 23.03 3.92 5.16
N ARG A 361 23.80 2.84 5.37
CA ARG A 361 24.95 2.44 4.53
C ARG A 361 24.57 1.71 3.24
N HIS A 362 23.34 1.20 3.15
CA HIS A 362 22.88 0.36 2.04
C HIS A 362 21.59 0.89 1.39
N PRO A 363 21.63 2.07 0.73
CA PRO A 363 20.46 2.60 0.01
C PRO A 363 20.05 1.72 -1.17
N GLU A 364 20.96 0.95 -1.75
CA GLU A 364 20.71 0.00 -2.85
C GLU A 364 19.87 -1.22 -2.41
N TYR A 365 19.81 -1.51 -1.11
CA TYR A 365 19.03 -2.64 -0.57
C TYR A 365 17.55 -2.31 -0.46
N SER A 366 16.71 -3.32 -0.67
CA SER A 366 15.27 -3.18 -0.40
C SER A 366 15.03 -3.15 1.12
N VAL A 367 13.98 -2.45 1.55
CA VAL A 367 13.63 -2.42 2.98
C VAL A 367 13.34 -3.83 3.50
N SER A 368 12.69 -4.66 2.68
CA SER A 368 12.42 -6.06 3.04
C SER A 368 13.69 -6.90 3.21
N LEU A 369 14.74 -6.66 2.40
CA LEU A 369 16.05 -7.30 2.56
C LEU A 369 16.70 -6.83 3.86
N LEU A 370 16.76 -5.52 4.13
CA LEU A 370 17.34 -4.97 5.36
C LEU A 370 16.70 -5.58 6.62
N LEU A 371 15.37 -5.74 6.61
CA LEU A 371 14.66 -6.40 7.71
C LEU A 371 14.98 -7.90 7.81
N ARG A 372 15.18 -8.60 6.68
CA ARG A 372 15.63 -10.01 6.70
C ARG A 372 17.04 -10.14 7.27
N LEU A 373 17.95 -9.23 6.92
CA LEU A 373 19.31 -9.18 7.48
C LEU A 373 19.28 -8.93 8.99
N ALA A 374 18.43 -8.01 9.47
CA ALA A 374 18.26 -7.77 10.91
C ALA A 374 17.66 -8.97 11.65
N LYS A 375 16.74 -9.73 11.03
CA LYS A 375 16.23 -10.97 11.62
C LYS A 375 17.28 -12.09 11.65
N GLU A 376 18.11 -12.20 10.62
CA GLU A 376 19.23 -13.15 10.63
C GLU A 376 20.24 -12.79 11.71
N TYR A 377 20.58 -11.49 11.84
CA TYR A 377 21.43 -10.99 12.91
C TYR A 377 20.86 -11.32 14.30
N GLU A 378 19.57 -11.05 14.52
CA GLU A 378 18.87 -11.41 15.76
C GLU A 378 18.97 -12.91 16.05
N ALA A 379 18.69 -13.78 15.08
CA ALA A 379 18.76 -15.23 15.23
C ALA A 379 20.19 -15.73 15.54
N THR A 380 21.20 -15.14 14.88
CA THR A 380 22.61 -15.45 15.15
C THR A 380 23.00 -15.05 16.56
N LEU A 381 22.55 -13.89 17.06
CA LEU A 381 22.81 -13.49 18.45
C LEU A 381 22.08 -14.38 19.46
N GLU A 382 20.82 -14.76 19.21
CA GLU A 382 20.08 -15.70 20.06
C GLU A 382 20.84 -17.03 20.22
N LYS A 383 21.38 -17.54 19.11
CA LYS A 383 22.18 -18.77 19.10
C LYS A 383 23.55 -18.56 19.77
N CYS A 384 24.29 -17.53 19.38
CA CYS A 384 25.70 -17.36 19.76
C CYS A 384 25.88 -16.88 21.19
N CYS A 385 25.02 -16.00 21.70
CA CYS A 385 25.10 -15.51 23.07
C CYS A 385 24.79 -16.58 24.13
N ALA A 386 24.30 -17.75 23.72
CA ALA A 386 24.13 -18.93 24.57
C ALA A 386 25.34 -19.89 24.53
N THR A 387 26.38 -19.61 23.72
CA THR A 387 27.57 -20.47 23.60
C THR A 387 28.66 -20.09 24.60
N ALA A 388 29.67 -20.96 24.75
CA ALA A 388 30.80 -20.71 25.65
C ALA A 388 31.75 -19.59 25.18
N ASP A 389 31.76 -19.30 23.88
CA ASP A 389 32.57 -18.23 23.27
C ASP A 389 31.74 -17.48 22.22
N PRO A 390 30.85 -16.56 22.67
CA PRO A 390 29.97 -15.83 21.76
C PRO A 390 30.70 -15.05 20.67
N PRO A 391 31.79 -14.28 20.94
CA PRO A 391 32.51 -13.53 19.91
C PRO A 391 33.02 -14.40 18.76
N SER A 392 33.55 -15.59 19.04
CA SER A 392 33.96 -16.52 17.98
C SER A 392 32.78 -17.08 17.18
N CYS A 393 31.60 -17.18 17.79
CA CYS A 393 30.38 -17.66 17.13
C CYS A 393 29.78 -16.61 16.19
N TYR A 394 29.57 -15.37 16.64
CA TYR A 394 28.99 -14.31 15.81
C TYR A 394 30.02 -13.54 14.97
N GLY A 395 31.32 -13.83 15.12
CA GLY A 395 32.42 -13.12 14.46
C GLY A 395 32.37 -13.06 12.92
N LYS A 396 31.54 -13.89 12.28
CA LYS A 396 31.34 -13.92 10.81
C LYS A 396 29.92 -13.57 10.37
N VAL A 397 29.08 -13.06 11.26
CA VAL A 397 27.65 -12.83 10.99
C VAL A 397 27.41 -11.92 9.76
N LEU A 398 28.29 -10.95 9.52
CA LEU A 398 28.16 -10.08 8.33
C LEU A 398 28.48 -10.82 7.01
N ASP A 399 29.36 -11.83 7.04
CA ASP A 399 29.63 -12.68 5.87
C ASP A 399 28.45 -13.60 5.56
N GLU A 400 27.72 -14.03 6.60
CA GLU A 400 26.52 -14.88 6.49
C GLU A 400 25.35 -14.16 5.81
N PHE A 401 25.40 -12.83 5.65
CA PHE A 401 24.39 -12.06 4.92
C PHE A 401 24.48 -12.21 3.40
N LYS A 402 25.65 -12.59 2.87
CA LYS A 402 25.91 -12.64 1.43
C LYS A 402 24.84 -13.46 0.65
N PRO A 403 24.45 -14.67 1.06
CA PRO A 403 23.40 -15.42 0.37
C PRO A 403 22.03 -14.73 0.38
N LEU A 404 21.70 -14.01 1.46
CA LEU A 404 20.44 -13.27 1.57
C LEU A 404 20.38 -12.07 0.63
N VAL A 405 21.53 -11.47 0.30
CA VAL A 405 21.69 -10.36 -0.65
C VAL A 405 21.75 -10.88 -2.10
N GLU A 406 22.48 -11.96 -2.35
CA GLU A 406 22.64 -12.52 -3.71
C GLU A 406 21.32 -13.10 -4.25
N GLU A 407 20.47 -13.68 -3.40
CA GLU A 407 19.17 -14.23 -3.78
C GLU A 407 18.25 -13.21 -4.50
N PRO A 408 17.90 -12.05 -3.91
CA PRO A 408 17.07 -11.06 -4.59
C PRO A 408 17.76 -10.42 -5.79
N GLN A 409 19.09 -10.21 -5.75
CA GLN A 409 19.84 -9.68 -6.89
C GLN A 409 19.72 -10.59 -8.11
N ASN A 410 19.95 -11.89 -7.93
CA ASN A 410 19.82 -12.90 -8.98
C ASN A 410 18.38 -13.00 -9.48
N LEU A 411 17.40 -12.98 -8.57
CA LEU A 411 15.98 -13.03 -8.93
C LEU A 411 15.58 -11.83 -9.80
N VAL A 412 15.98 -10.62 -9.42
CA VAL A 412 15.67 -9.39 -10.17
C VAL A 412 16.36 -9.41 -11.53
N LYS A 413 17.63 -9.80 -11.59
CA LYS A 413 18.39 -9.93 -12.84
C LYS A 413 17.69 -10.86 -13.84
N VAL A 414 17.40 -12.09 -13.43
CA VAL A 414 16.76 -13.10 -14.31
C VAL A 414 15.38 -12.65 -14.78
N ASN A 415 14.58 -12.01 -13.91
CA ASN A 415 13.25 -11.54 -14.32
C ASN A 415 13.33 -10.30 -15.22
N CYS A 416 14.32 -9.42 -15.04
CA CYS A 416 14.52 -8.29 -15.95
C CYS A 416 15.03 -8.73 -17.33
N GLU A 417 15.95 -9.69 -17.40
CA GLU A 417 16.36 -10.30 -18.68
C GLU A 417 15.17 -10.95 -19.42
N LEU A 418 14.29 -11.64 -18.67
CA LEU A 418 13.07 -12.21 -19.24
C LEU A 418 12.08 -11.12 -19.71
N PHE A 419 11.94 -10.03 -18.95
CA PHE A 419 11.11 -8.88 -19.32
C PHE A 419 11.63 -8.19 -20.59
N GLU A 420 12.93 -7.93 -20.68
CA GLU A 420 13.57 -7.34 -21.86
C GLU A 420 13.36 -8.21 -23.12
N LYS A 421 13.40 -9.54 -22.97
CA LYS A 421 13.17 -10.49 -24.06
C LYS A 421 11.72 -10.56 -24.53
N LEU A 422 10.76 -10.50 -23.60
CA LEU A 422 9.34 -10.76 -23.89
C LEU A 422 8.48 -9.51 -24.04
N GLY A 423 8.97 -8.35 -23.59
CA GLY A 423 8.14 -7.17 -23.36
C GLY A 423 7.14 -7.37 -22.22
N GLU A 424 6.40 -6.31 -21.88
CA GLU A 424 5.49 -6.32 -20.72
C GLU A 424 4.41 -7.41 -20.82
N TYR A 425 3.66 -7.47 -21.92
CA TYR A 425 2.56 -8.43 -22.07
C TYR A 425 3.06 -9.90 -22.05
N GLY A 426 4.19 -10.18 -22.71
CA GLY A 426 4.77 -11.52 -22.69
C GLY A 426 5.27 -11.91 -21.29
N PHE A 427 5.89 -10.97 -20.58
CA PHE A 427 6.32 -11.17 -19.20
C PHE A 427 5.14 -11.37 -18.22
N GLN A 428 4.05 -10.60 -18.38
CA GLN A 428 2.80 -10.81 -17.64
C GLN A 428 2.28 -12.23 -17.84
N ASN A 429 2.29 -12.77 -19.07
CA ASN A 429 1.84 -14.14 -19.35
C ASN A 429 2.75 -15.18 -18.68
N ALA A 430 4.07 -14.99 -18.70
CA ALA A 430 5.01 -15.88 -18.00
C ALA A 430 4.76 -15.90 -16.49
N LEU A 431 4.49 -14.73 -15.89
CA LEU A 431 4.10 -14.61 -14.48
C LEU A 431 2.75 -15.27 -14.22
N LEU A 432 1.79 -15.14 -15.12
CA LEU A 432 0.48 -15.77 -15.06
C LEU A 432 0.59 -17.29 -15.00
N VAL A 433 1.42 -17.88 -15.87
CA VAL A 433 1.72 -19.32 -15.84
C VAL A 433 2.32 -19.71 -14.49
N ARG A 434 3.35 -18.98 -14.05
CA ARG A 434 4.06 -19.23 -12.79
C ARG A 434 3.12 -19.19 -11.58
N TYR A 435 2.32 -18.14 -11.43
CA TYR A 435 1.44 -17.94 -10.28
C TYR A 435 0.20 -18.83 -10.32
N THR A 436 -0.35 -19.14 -11.51
CA THR A 436 -1.47 -20.10 -11.62
C THR A 436 -1.02 -21.50 -11.22
N LYS A 437 0.19 -21.94 -11.61
CA LYS A 437 0.73 -23.24 -11.17
C LYS A 437 0.96 -23.29 -9.65
N LYS A 438 1.44 -22.19 -9.06
CA LYS A 438 1.67 -22.08 -7.61
C LYS A 438 0.37 -22.05 -6.82
N LEU A 439 -0.64 -21.31 -7.32
CA LEU A 439 -1.85 -20.92 -6.58
C LEU A 439 -3.14 -21.16 -7.39
N PRO A 440 -3.39 -22.38 -7.89
CA PRO A 440 -4.48 -22.64 -8.84
C PRO A 440 -5.88 -22.49 -8.24
N GLN A 441 -6.01 -22.46 -6.91
CA GLN A 441 -7.29 -22.22 -6.23
C GLN A 441 -7.71 -20.74 -6.24
N VAL A 442 -6.76 -19.81 -6.42
CA VAL A 442 -7.04 -18.36 -6.46
C VAL A 442 -7.93 -18.04 -7.66
N SER A 443 -8.87 -17.11 -7.48
CA SER A 443 -9.80 -16.71 -8.54
C SER A 443 -9.07 -16.23 -9.80
N THR A 444 -9.66 -16.48 -10.97
CA THR A 444 -9.06 -16.08 -12.25
C THR A 444 -8.89 -14.57 -12.38
N PRO A 445 -9.88 -13.73 -12.02
CA PRO A 445 -9.70 -12.28 -12.00
C PRO A 445 -8.54 -11.83 -11.10
N THR A 446 -8.39 -12.42 -9.92
CA THR A 446 -7.29 -12.10 -8.99
C THR A 446 -5.92 -12.50 -9.56
N LEU A 447 -5.80 -13.69 -10.15
CA LEU A 447 -4.54 -14.13 -10.79
C LEU A 447 -4.15 -13.20 -11.94
N VAL A 448 -5.11 -12.81 -12.80
CA VAL A 448 -4.86 -11.86 -13.88
C VAL A 448 -4.46 -10.49 -13.33
N GLU A 449 -5.18 -9.94 -12.33
CA GLU A 449 -4.83 -8.66 -11.70
C GLU A 449 -3.41 -8.68 -11.13
N VAL A 450 -3.09 -9.69 -10.33
CA VAL A 450 -1.79 -9.81 -9.65
C VAL A 450 -0.68 -9.98 -10.68
N SER A 451 -0.81 -10.89 -11.65
CA SER A 451 0.22 -11.10 -12.67
C SER A 451 0.44 -9.89 -13.58
N ARG A 452 -0.61 -9.14 -13.91
CA ARG A 452 -0.48 -7.86 -14.63
C ARG A 452 0.28 -6.84 -13.82
N LYS A 453 -0.10 -6.64 -12.55
CA LYS A 453 0.60 -5.73 -11.63
C LYS A 453 2.07 -6.12 -11.44
N LEU A 454 2.37 -7.42 -11.34
CA LEU A 454 3.74 -7.93 -11.29
C LEU A 454 4.50 -7.64 -12.59
N GLY A 455 3.87 -7.78 -13.75
CA GLY A 455 4.48 -7.43 -15.04
C GLY A 455 4.85 -5.95 -15.14
N ASN A 456 3.99 -5.07 -14.61
CA ASN A 456 4.24 -3.62 -14.57
C ASN A 456 5.45 -3.27 -13.68
N VAL A 457 5.85 -4.13 -12.74
CA VAL A 457 7.10 -3.95 -11.98
C VAL A 457 8.30 -4.00 -12.93
N GLY A 458 8.26 -4.87 -13.96
CA GLY A 458 9.28 -4.92 -15.00
C GLY A 458 9.45 -3.58 -15.70
N THR A 459 8.34 -3.00 -16.17
CA THR A 459 8.30 -1.68 -16.83
C THR A 459 8.83 -0.55 -15.95
N ARG A 460 8.52 -0.58 -14.65
CA ARG A 460 8.94 0.45 -13.69
C ARG A 460 10.39 0.33 -13.23
N CYS A 461 10.89 -0.90 -13.07
CA CYS A 461 12.13 -1.15 -12.33
C CYS A 461 13.27 -1.67 -13.21
N CYS A 462 13.02 -2.42 -14.29
CA CYS A 462 14.11 -2.98 -15.09
C CYS A 462 14.84 -1.92 -15.93
N THR A 463 14.18 -0.79 -16.20
CA THR A 463 14.77 0.38 -16.89
C THR A 463 15.59 1.28 -15.95
N LYS A 464 15.60 1.02 -14.64
CA LYS A 464 16.40 1.75 -13.65
C LYS A 464 17.87 1.32 -13.70
N PRO A 465 18.80 2.18 -13.18
CA PRO A 465 20.18 1.78 -12.93
C PRO A 465 20.26 0.47 -12.14
N GLU A 466 21.25 -0.38 -12.43
CA GLU A 466 21.35 -1.73 -11.86
C GLU A 466 21.31 -1.74 -10.32
N THR A 467 21.94 -0.73 -9.69
CA THR A 467 21.96 -0.50 -8.24
C THR A 467 20.59 -0.16 -7.64
N GLU A 468 19.64 0.33 -8.43
CA GLU A 468 18.28 0.68 -7.97
C GLU A 468 17.25 -0.41 -8.27
N ARG A 469 17.55 -1.34 -9.19
CA ARG A 469 16.59 -2.35 -9.66
C ARG A 469 16.03 -3.20 -8.51
N MET A 470 16.90 -3.65 -7.60
CA MET A 470 16.50 -4.53 -6.49
C MET A 470 15.57 -3.82 -5.51
N SER A 471 15.97 -2.64 -5.02
CA SER A 471 15.14 -1.85 -4.10
C SER A 471 13.79 -1.49 -4.73
N CYS A 472 13.78 -1.06 -6.00
CA CYS A 472 12.55 -0.79 -6.75
C CYS A 472 11.65 -2.03 -6.85
N ALA A 473 12.21 -3.16 -7.31
CA ALA A 473 11.44 -4.36 -7.58
C ALA A 473 10.83 -4.94 -6.30
N GLU A 474 11.61 -5.11 -5.23
CA GLU A 474 11.11 -5.67 -3.97
C GLU A 474 10.08 -4.75 -3.27
N ASP A 475 10.23 -3.43 -3.36
CA ASP A 475 9.24 -2.47 -2.84
C ASP A 475 7.89 -2.68 -3.55
N TYR A 476 7.86 -2.71 -4.89
CA TYR A 476 6.61 -2.93 -5.63
C TYR A 476 6.07 -4.36 -5.49
N LEU A 477 6.93 -5.37 -5.45
CA LEU A 477 6.52 -6.76 -5.20
C LEU A 477 5.80 -6.87 -3.85
N SER A 478 6.27 -6.17 -2.82
CA SER A 478 5.62 -6.14 -1.51
C SER A 478 4.21 -5.59 -1.58
N LEU A 479 3.98 -4.54 -2.40
CA LEU A 479 2.64 -3.98 -2.62
C LEU A 479 1.72 -4.96 -3.34
N VAL A 480 2.20 -5.61 -4.40
CA VAL A 480 1.40 -6.53 -5.21
C VAL A 480 1.06 -7.82 -4.45
N LEU A 481 2.03 -8.38 -3.71
CA LEU A 481 1.79 -9.54 -2.84
C LEU A 481 0.87 -9.18 -1.67
N ASN A 482 0.96 -7.96 -1.13
CA ASN A 482 -0.01 -7.49 -0.15
C ASN A 482 -1.42 -7.43 -0.72
N ARG A 483 -1.59 -6.94 -1.96
CA ARG A 483 -2.91 -6.96 -2.64
C ARG A 483 -3.46 -8.39 -2.76
N LEU A 484 -2.63 -9.36 -3.13
CA LEU A 484 -3.02 -10.77 -3.15
C LEU A 484 -3.47 -11.25 -1.76
N CYS A 485 -2.69 -10.96 -0.72
CA CYS A 485 -3.03 -11.34 0.65
C CYS A 485 -4.34 -10.73 1.13
N VAL A 486 -4.56 -9.44 0.88
CA VAL A 486 -5.78 -8.73 1.25
C VAL A 486 -7.02 -9.32 0.56
N LEU A 487 -6.92 -9.62 -0.74
CA LEU A 487 -8.01 -10.28 -1.47
C LEU A 487 -8.28 -11.69 -0.94
N HIS A 488 -7.22 -12.42 -0.60
CA HIS A 488 -7.32 -13.78 -0.08
C HIS A 488 -7.89 -13.83 1.34
N GLU A 489 -7.61 -12.84 2.19
CA GLU A 489 -8.18 -12.78 3.54
C GLU A 489 -9.72 -12.65 3.51
N LYS A 490 -10.27 -11.95 2.52
CA LYS A 490 -11.71 -11.85 2.32
C LYS A 490 -12.33 -13.17 1.83
N THR A 491 -11.59 -13.94 1.03
CA THR A 491 -12.08 -15.20 0.47
C THR A 491 -10.95 -16.24 0.45
N PRO A 492 -10.64 -16.87 1.60
CA PRO A 492 -9.52 -17.80 1.71
C PRO A 492 -9.78 -19.08 0.91
N VAL A 493 -8.88 -19.41 -0.03
CA VAL A 493 -9.03 -20.57 -0.94
C VAL A 493 -7.81 -21.50 -0.98
N SER A 494 -6.75 -21.21 -0.22
CA SER A 494 -5.45 -21.88 -0.29
C SER A 494 -4.64 -21.64 0.97
N ASP A 495 -4.34 -22.71 1.71
CA ASP A 495 -3.52 -22.66 2.92
C ASP A 495 -2.08 -22.22 2.64
N ARG A 496 -1.59 -22.46 1.42
CA ARG A 496 -0.25 -22.03 0.97
C ARG A 496 -0.17 -20.51 0.87
N VAL A 497 -1.23 -19.87 0.36
CA VAL A 497 -1.34 -18.40 0.34
C VAL A 497 -1.48 -17.88 1.76
N THR A 498 -2.36 -18.49 2.57
CA THR A 498 -2.54 -18.12 3.99
C THR A 498 -1.20 -18.12 4.72
N LYS A 499 -0.43 -19.21 4.60
CA LYS A 499 0.91 -19.33 5.20
C LYS A 499 1.84 -18.19 4.77
N CYS A 500 2.03 -17.98 3.46
CA CYS A 500 2.94 -16.92 3.00
C CYS A 500 2.47 -15.50 3.36
N CYS A 501 1.16 -15.29 3.53
CA CYS A 501 0.60 -13.99 3.89
C CYS A 501 0.72 -13.66 5.38
N SER A 502 0.61 -14.65 6.26
CA SER A 502 0.55 -14.46 7.73
C SER A 502 1.83 -14.82 8.48
N GLU A 503 2.69 -15.69 7.96
CA GLU A 503 3.86 -16.21 8.70
C GLU A 503 4.90 -15.12 8.98
N SER A 504 5.18 -14.26 8.00
CA SER A 504 6.18 -13.20 8.14
C SER A 504 6.02 -12.15 7.05
N LEU A 505 5.81 -10.88 7.44
CA LEU A 505 5.75 -9.75 6.51
C LEU A 505 6.99 -9.67 5.62
N VAL A 506 8.17 -9.84 6.22
CA VAL A 506 9.46 -9.63 5.56
C VAL A 506 9.90 -10.83 4.71
N ASN A 507 9.41 -12.03 5.02
CA ASN A 507 9.66 -13.23 4.23
C ASN A 507 8.52 -13.55 3.24
N ARG A 508 7.51 -12.68 3.13
CA ARG A 508 6.39 -12.88 2.20
C ARG A 508 6.86 -13.11 0.77
N ARG A 509 7.74 -12.23 0.25
CA ARG A 509 8.27 -12.33 -1.13
C ARG A 509 9.08 -13.63 -1.31
N PRO A 510 10.09 -13.94 -0.48
CA PRO A 510 10.77 -15.24 -0.54
C PRO A 510 9.83 -16.45 -0.45
N CYS A 511 8.82 -16.41 0.42
CA CYS A 511 7.84 -17.50 0.57
C CYS A 511 7.09 -17.77 -0.73
N PHE A 512 6.51 -16.74 -1.36
CA PHE A 512 5.83 -16.89 -2.65
C PHE A 512 6.78 -17.33 -3.77
N SER A 513 8.02 -16.83 -3.77
CA SER A 513 9.07 -17.29 -4.71
C SER A 513 9.37 -18.78 -4.56
N ALA A 514 9.42 -19.29 -3.33
CA ALA A 514 9.73 -20.69 -3.01
C ALA A 514 8.59 -21.69 -3.29
N LEU A 515 7.34 -21.23 -3.45
CA LEU A 515 6.22 -22.15 -3.73
C LEU A 515 6.45 -22.96 -5.02
N ALA A 516 6.41 -24.28 -4.96
CA ALA A 516 6.34 -25.12 -6.17
C ALA A 516 4.91 -25.14 -6.74
N GLY A 517 4.71 -25.82 -7.88
CA GLY A 517 3.37 -26.14 -8.37
C GLY A 517 2.56 -26.88 -7.31
N ASP A 518 1.26 -26.61 -7.22
CA ASP A 518 0.40 -27.28 -6.24
C ASP A 518 0.01 -28.70 -6.69
N GLU A 519 0.68 -29.71 -6.14
CA GLU A 519 0.39 -31.12 -6.42
C GLU A 519 -0.91 -31.61 -5.78
N THR A 520 -1.44 -30.89 -4.78
CA THR A 520 -2.71 -31.22 -4.11
C THR A 520 -3.92 -30.67 -4.86
N TYR A 521 -3.70 -29.82 -5.86
CA TYR A 521 -4.77 -29.23 -6.65
C TYR A 521 -5.43 -30.28 -7.55
N VAL A 522 -6.74 -30.42 -7.40
CA VAL A 522 -7.57 -31.19 -8.32
C VAL A 522 -7.91 -30.30 -9.52
N PRO A 523 -7.52 -30.66 -10.74
CA PRO A 523 -7.77 -29.86 -11.92
C PRO A 523 -9.26 -29.55 -12.09
N LYS A 524 -9.58 -28.29 -12.41
CA LYS A 524 -10.95 -27.87 -12.70
C LYS A 524 -11.48 -28.62 -13.93
N GLU A 525 -12.74 -29.03 -13.89
CA GLU A 525 -13.39 -29.61 -15.06
C GLU A 525 -13.36 -28.64 -16.25
N PHE A 526 -13.24 -29.20 -17.46
CA PHE A 526 -13.22 -28.40 -18.67
C PHE A 526 -14.61 -27.78 -18.90
N ASN A 527 -14.69 -26.45 -18.92
CA ASN A 527 -15.89 -25.73 -19.33
C ASN A 527 -15.67 -25.11 -20.73
N ALA A 528 -16.44 -25.57 -21.71
CA ALA A 528 -16.38 -25.11 -23.09
C ALA A 528 -16.72 -23.61 -23.23
N GLU A 529 -17.66 -23.09 -22.43
CA GLU A 529 -18.09 -21.69 -22.48
C GLU A 529 -16.94 -20.74 -22.12
N THR A 530 -16.01 -21.19 -21.27
CA THR A 530 -14.82 -20.40 -20.88
C THR A 530 -13.85 -20.15 -22.06
N PHE A 531 -13.94 -20.98 -23.10
CA PHE A 531 -13.13 -20.87 -24.32
C PHE A 531 -13.97 -20.55 -25.56
N THR A 532 -15.24 -20.19 -25.37
CA THR A 532 -16.13 -19.74 -26.44
C THR A 532 -16.11 -18.21 -26.47
N PHE A 533 -15.78 -17.65 -27.63
CA PHE A 533 -15.66 -16.21 -27.83
C PHE A 533 -16.69 -15.75 -28.85
N HIS A 534 -17.10 -14.49 -28.77
CA HIS A 534 -18.10 -13.89 -29.64
C HIS A 534 -17.53 -12.66 -30.36
N ALA A 535 -18.28 -12.13 -31.33
CA ALA A 535 -17.86 -11.00 -32.14
C ALA A 535 -17.65 -9.70 -31.33
N ASP A 536 -18.22 -9.60 -30.12
CA ASP A 536 -18.03 -8.48 -29.19
C ASP A 536 -16.56 -8.29 -28.80
N LEU A 537 -15.78 -9.38 -28.77
CA LEU A 537 -14.34 -9.36 -28.54
C LEU A 537 -13.59 -8.44 -29.52
N CYS A 538 -14.07 -8.33 -30.76
CA CYS A 538 -13.40 -7.55 -31.81
C CYS A 538 -13.46 -6.04 -31.55
N THR A 539 -14.53 -5.57 -30.88
CA THR A 539 -14.76 -4.16 -30.57
C THR A 539 -14.16 -3.70 -29.25
N LEU A 540 -13.64 -4.62 -28.43
CA LEU A 540 -13.02 -4.27 -27.16
C LEU A 540 -11.72 -3.48 -27.35
N PRO A 541 -11.38 -2.57 -26.42
CA PRO A 541 -10.04 -1.98 -26.33
C PRO A 541 -8.97 -3.06 -26.19
N ASP A 542 -7.76 -2.80 -26.69
CA ASP A 542 -6.67 -3.79 -26.68
C ASP A 542 -6.31 -4.29 -25.28
N ALA A 543 -6.36 -3.41 -24.27
CA ALA A 543 -6.14 -3.80 -22.87
C ALA A 543 -7.18 -4.82 -22.38
N GLU A 544 -8.44 -4.68 -22.78
CA GLU A 544 -9.51 -5.63 -22.42
C GLU A 544 -9.39 -6.94 -23.18
N LYS A 545 -9.02 -6.89 -24.48
CA LYS A 545 -8.68 -8.08 -25.27
C LYS A 545 -7.55 -8.88 -24.64
N GLN A 546 -6.51 -8.19 -24.14
CA GLN A 546 -5.41 -8.81 -23.40
C GLN A 546 -5.89 -9.50 -22.11
N VAL A 547 -6.77 -8.86 -21.34
CA VAL A 547 -7.34 -9.45 -20.12
C VAL A 547 -8.16 -10.71 -20.43
N LYS A 548 -8.94 -10.72 -21.52
CA LYS A 548 -9.68 -11.91 -21.97
C LYS A 548 -8.73 -13.05 -22.35
N LYS A 549 -7.67 -12.77 -23.13
CA LYS A 549 -6.60 -13.73 -23.48
C LYS A 549 -5.93 -14.30 -22.22
N GLN A 550 -5.58 -13.45 -21.26
CA GLN A 550 -4.95 -13.86 -20.00
C GLN A 550 -5.89 -14.70 -19.13
N SER A 551 -7.18 -14.37 -19.10
CA SER A 551 -8.19 -15.14 -18.35
C SER A 551 -8.32 -16.56 -18.92
N ALA A 552 -8.35 -16.70 -20.25
CA ALA A 552 -8.37 -18.01 -20.91
C ALA A 552 -7.10 -18.83 -20.60
N LEU A 553 -5.94 -18.19 -20.52
CA LEU A 553 -4.68 -18.84 -20.13
C LEU A 553 -4.73 -19.39 -18.69
N VAL A 554 -5.29 -18.64 -17.73
CA VAL A 554 -5.49 -19.14 -16.36
C VAL A 554 -6.40 -20.36 -16.36
N GLU A 555 -7.54 -20.28 -17.03
CA GLU A 555 -8.53 -21.34 -17.02
C GLU A 555 -7.99 -22.61 -17.69
N LEU A 556 -7.18 -22.46 -18.73
CA LEU A 556 -6.47 -23.57 -19.36
C LEU A 556 -5.51 -24.24 -18.37
N LEU A 557 -4.76 -23.47 -17.58
CA LEU A 557 -3.84 -23.99 -16.58
C LEU A 557 -4.57 -24.62 -15.38
N LYS A 558 -5.73 -24.09 -14.99
CA LYS A 558 -6.59 -24.71 -13.98
C LYS A 558 -7.13 -26.05 -14.46
N HIS A 559 -7.38 -26.20 -15.75
CA HIS A 559 -7.79 -27.47 -16.33
C HIS A 559 -6.62 -28.44 -16.59
N LYS A 560 -5.47 -27.95 -17.08
CA LYS A 560 -4.26 -28.73 -17.39
C LYS A 560 -3.04 -28.14 -16.66
N PRO A 561 -2.92 -28.30 -15.33
CA PRO A 561 -1.86 -27.66 -14.54
C PRO A 561 -0.44 -28.14 -14.88
N LYS A 562 -0.32 -29.32 -15.49
CA LYS A 562 0.93 -29.92 -15.94
C LYS A 562 1.33 -29.54 -17.38
N ALA A 563 0.59 -28.65 -18.04
CA ALA A 563 0.93 -28.18 -19.38
C ALA A 563 2.34 -27.56 -19.41
N THR A 564 3.14 -27.95 -20.40
CA THR A 564 4.50 -27.41 -20.60
C THR A 564 4.43 -26.01 -21.23
N GLU A 565 5.53 -25.26 -21.16
CA GLU A 565 5.58 -23.92 -21.76
C GLU A 565 5.37 -23.97 -23.29
N GLU A 566 5.87 -25.00 -23.96
CA GLU A 566 5.69 -25.22 -25.40
C GLU A 566 4.22 -25.48 -25.75
N GLN A 567 3.54 -26.32 -24.96
CA GLN A 567 2.11 -26.58 -25.12
C GLN A 567 1.28 -25.31 -24.93
N LEU A 568 1.58 -24.53 -23.88
CA LEU A 568 0.89 -23.28 -23.61
C LEU A 568 1.14 -22.25 -24.70
N LYS A 569 2.38 -22.15 -25.20
CA LYS A 569 2.74 -21.24 -26.29
C LYS A 569 2.02 -21.59 -27.59
N ALA A 570 1.95 -22.87 -27.95
CA ALA A 570 1.19 -23.33 -29.12
C ALA A 570 -0.30 -22.96 -28.97
N VAL A 571 -0.92 -23.35 -27.85
CA VAL A 571 -2.35 -23.11 -27.60
C VAL A 571 -2.71 -21.62 -27.59
N MET A 572 -1.84 -20.77 -27.05
CA MET A 572 -2.03 -19.31 -27.03
C MET A 572 -1.76 -18.65 -28.38
N GLY A 573 -0.78 -19.14 -29.15
CA GLY A 573 -0.51 -18.70 -30.52
C GLY A 573 -1.69 -19.02 -31.44
N ASP A 574 -2.18 -20.25 -31.37
CA ASP A 574 -3.36 -20.69 -32.10
C ASP A 574 -4.58 -19.85 -31.70
N PHE A 575 -4.72 -19.52 -30.42
CA PHE A 575 -5.80 -18.67 -29.92
C PHE A 575 -5.76 -17.26 -30.52
N GLY A 576 -4.57 -16.62 -30.55
CA GLY A 576 -4.38 -15.32 -31.17
C GLY A 576 -4.77 -15.32 -32.64
N ALA A 577 -4.25 -16.29 -33.40
CA ALA A 577 -4.57 -16.45 -34.82
C ALA A 577 -6.06 -16.65 -35.09
N PHE A 578 -6.77 -17.36 -34.21
CA PHE A 578 -8.23 -17.52 -34.32
C PHE A 578 -8.99 -16.22 -34.11
N VAL A 579 -8.65 -15.46 -33.07
CA VAL A 579 -9.29 -14.17 -32.81
C VAL A 579 -9.05 -13.22 -33.98
N ASP A 580 -7.82 -13.15 -34.48
CA ASP A 580 -7.47 -12.27 -35.60
C ASP A 580 -8.21 -12.69 -36.89
N LYS A 581 -8.26 -14.01 -37.18
CA LYS A 581 -9.02 -14.57 -38.30
C LYS A 581 -10.51 -14.22 -38.21
N CYS A 582 -11.15 -14.46 -37.08
CA CYS A 582 -12.60 -14.24 -36.95
C CYS A 582 -12.97 -12.77 -36.83
N CYS A 583 -12.10 -11.91 -36.29
CA CYS A 583 -12.32 -10.47 -36.32
C CYS A 583 -12.14 -9.86 -37.71
N ALA A 584 -11.35 -10.50 -38.59
CA ALA A 584 -11.23 -10.10 -39.98
C ALA A 584 -12.35 -10.66 -40.89
N ALA A 585 -13.20 -11.57 -40.40
CA ALA A 585 -14.25 -12.18 -41.19
C ALA A 585 -15.46 -11.24 -41.44
N ASP A 586 -16.15 -11.46 -42.56
CA ASP A 586 -17.39 -10.76 -42.90
C ASP A 586 -18.50 -11.11 -41.90
N ASN A 587 -18.73 -12.41 -41.67
CA ASN A 587 -19.60 -12.91 -40.61
C ASN A 587 -18.76 -13.32 -39.38
N LYS A 588 -18.42 -12.33 -38.55
CA LYS A 588 -17.61 -12.52 -37.33
C LYS A 588 -18.22 -13.57 -36.40
N GLU A 589 -19.50 -13.41 -36.07
CA GLU A 589 -20.19 -14.32 -35.13
C GLU A 589 -20.26 -15.75 -35.66
N GLY A 590 -20.51 -15.92 -36.96
CA GLY A 590 -20.47 -17.23 -37.61
C GLY A 590 -19.10 -17.89 -37.55
N CYS A 591 -18.02 -17.13 -37.82
CA CYS A 591 -16.65 -17.62 -37.69
C CYS A 591 -16.34 -18.04 -36.26
N PHE A 592 -16.68 -17.20 -35.28
CA PHE A 592 -16.47 -17.48 -33.87
C PHE A 592 -17.19 -18.75 -33.40
N ALA A 593 -18.44 -18.96 -33.83
CA ALA A 593 -19.21 -20.15 -33.49
C ALA A 593 -18.59 -21.45 -34.06
N GLU A 594 -18.14 -21.43 -35.31
CA GLU A 594 -17.55 -22.60 -35.98
C GLU A 594 -16.16 -22.94 -35.42
N GLU A 595 -15.27 -21.95 -35.35
CA GLU A 595 -13.89 -22.13 -34.90
C GLU A 595 -13.78 -22.41 -33.40
N SER A 596 -14.64 -21.81 -32.56
CA SER A 596 -14.67 -22.14 -31.12
C SER A 596 -15.05 -23.60 -30.90
N ALA A 597 -16.02 -24.12 -31.66
CA ALA A 597 -16.45 -25.52 -31.54
C ALA A 597 -15.36 -26.51 -31.95
N LEU A 598 -14.57 -26.19 -32.99
CA LEU A 598 -13.42 -26.98 -33.41
C LEU A 598 -12.34 -27.02 -32.32
N ARG A 599 -11.98 -25.86 -31.77
CA ARG A 599 -10.91 -25.72 -30.78
C ARG A 599 -11.27 -26.29 -29.41
N VAL A 600 -12.54 -26.24 -29.03
CA VAL A 600 -13.06 -26.91 -27.83
C VAL A 600 -12.87 -28.44 -27.93
N ARG A 601 -13.04 -29.03 -29.12
CA ARG A 601 -12.83 -30.47 -29.33
C ARG A 601 -11.36 -30.87 -29.22
N GLU A 602 -10.44 -30.03 -29.70
CA GLU A 602 -8.99 -30.29 -29.62
C GLU A 602 -8.41 -30.16 -28.21
N ARG A 603 -9.10 -29.44 -27.31
CA ARG A 603 -8.61 -29.11 -25.95
C ARG A 603 -9.16 -29.97 -24.82
N LYS A 604 -10.23 -30.74 -25.07
CA LYS A 604 -10.67 -31.82 -24.16
C LYS A 604 -9.57 -32.87 -24.09
#